data_AF-A0A9E2ZC15-F1
#
_entry.id   AF-A0A9E2ZC15-F1
#
_cell.length_a   1.000
_cell.length_b   1.000
_cell.length_c   1.000
_cell.angle_alpha   90.00
_cell.angle_beta   90.00
_cell.angle_gamma   90.00
#
_symmetry.space_group_name_H-M   'P 1'
#
loop_
_entity.id
_entity.type
_entity.pdbx_description
1 polymer ?
#
loop_
_entity_poly.entity_id
_entity_poly.type
_entity_poly.pdbx_seq_one_letter_code
_entity_poly.pdbx_strand_id
1 'polypeptide(L)'
;LAVVRLKYPGSRHEPLHRLLAERHEILECLRTTGDDCYTFKVAAASMTHLERVVDELAQFGSTNTNIVYTQTLPYRGPREPAGPHD
;
A
#
# COMPACT_ATOMS: atom_id res chain seq x y z
N LEU A 1 -2.31 1.30 11.63
CA LEU A 1 -2.20 0.89 10.21
C LEU A 1 -2.76 2.01 9.34
N ALA A 2 -2.19 2.22 8.18
CA ALA A 2 -2.70 3.13 7.17
C ALA A 2 -2.65 2.47 5.78
N VAL A 3 -3.54 2.90 4.89
CA VAL A 3 -3.46 2.61 3.47
C VAL A 3 -3.07 3.90 2.77
N VAL A 4 -1.95 3.88 2.05
CA VAL A 4 -1.46 5.04 1.29
C VAL A 4 -1.57 4.70 -0.19
N ARG A 5 -2.25 5.55 -0.96
CA ARG A 5 -2.30 5.45 -2.42
C ARG A 5 -1.40 6.49 -3.02
N LEU A 6 -0.68 6.14 -4.08
CA LEU A 6 0.26 7.00 -4.77
C LEU A 6 -0.03 7.00 -6.26
N LYS A 7 -0.28 8.20 -6.78
CA LYS A 7 -0.28 8.47 -8.21
C LYS A 7 1.15 8.76 -8.66
N TYR A 8 1.80 7.76 -9.22
CA TYR A 8 3.19 7.82 -9.66
C TYR A 8 3.27 8.35 -11.11
N PRO A 9 3.92 9.50 -11.37
CA PRO A 9 4.12 9.99 -12.72
C PRO A 9 5.29 9.27 -13.40
N GLY A 10 5.10 8.93 -14.68
CA GLY A 10 6.14 8.35 -15.52
C GLY A 10 6.42 6.87 -15.25
N SER A 11 7.50 6.36 -15.85
CA SER A 11 7.79 4.92 -15.96
C SER A 11 9.04 4.48 -15.19
N ARG A 12 9.79 5.40 -14.59
CA ARG A 12 11.04 5.07 -13.90
C ARG A 12 10.76 4.72 -12.43
N HIS A 13 10.52 3.44 -12.14
CA HIS A 13 10.13 2.96 -10.81
C HIS A 13 11.28 2.59 -9.88
N GLU A 14 12.51 2.48 -10.40
CA GLU A 14 13.71 2.10 -9.62
C GLU A 14 13.92 2.89 -8.31
N PRO A 15 13.72 4.22 -8.28
CA PRO A 15 13.85 4.99 -7.04
C PRO A 15 12.85 4.58 -5.96
N LEU A 16 11.60 4.30 -6.33
CA LEU A 16 10.57 3.83 -5.40
C LEU A 16 10.93 2.44 -4.87
N HIS A 17 11.40 1.53 -5.73
CA HIS A 17 11.80 0.19 -5.29
C HIS A 17 12.92 0.20 -4.25
N ARG A 18 13.88 1.13 -4.35
CA ARG A 18 14.91 1.33 -3.32
C ARG A 18 14.34 1.79 -1.99
N LEU A 19 13.42 2.76 -1.99
CA LEU A 19 12.72 3.18 -0.78
C LEU A 19 12.00 1.99 -0.12
N LEU A 20 11.29 1.18 -0.91
CA LEU A 20 10.56 0.01 -0.42
C LEU A 20 11.49 -1.05 0.21
N ALA A 21 12.72 -1.18 -0.27
CA ALA A 21 13.70 -2.09 0.32
C ALA A 21 14.24 -1.59 1.68
N GLU A 22 14.25 -0.26 1.89
CA GLU A 22 14.78 0.37 3.10
C GLU A 22 13.71 0.57 4.19
N ARG A 23 12.44 0.79 3.80
CA ARG A 23 11.34 1.14 4.70
C ARG A 23 10.50 -0.07 5.10
N HIS A 24 10.88 -0.69 6.22
CA HIS A 24 10.18 -1.85 6.79
C HIS A 24 8.77 -1.55 7.33
N GLU A 25 8.41 -0.28 7.50
CA GLU A 25 7.05 0.14 7.83
C GLU A 25 6.04 -0.13 6.69
N ILE A 26 6.52 -0.27 5.45
CA ILE A 26 5.71 -0.58 4.28
C ILE A 26 5.57 -2.10 4.18
N LEU A 27 4.43 -2.61 4.64
CA LEU A 27 4.17 -4.04 4.80
C LEU A 27 3.73 -4.73 3.51
N GLU A 28 3.12 -3.97 2.61
CA GLU A 28 2.60 -4.45 1.33
C GLU A 28 2.65 -3.29 0.33
N CYS A 29 2.97 -3.61 -0.92
CA CYS A 29 2.93 -2.68 -2.04
C CYS A 29 2.28 -3.39 -3.23
N LEU A 30 1.14 -2.88 -3.66
CA LEU A 30 0.41 -3.37 -4.82
C LEU A 30 0.48 -2.34 -5.93
N ARG A 31 1.02 -2.72 -7.08
CA ARG A 31 0.91 -1.92 -8.30
C ARG A 31 -0.41 -2.27 -8.99
N THR A 32 -1.23 -1.27 -9.24
CA THR A 32 -2.60 -1.43 -9.75
C THR A 32 -2.76 -0.69 -11.07
N THR A 33 -3.76 -1.10 -11.85
CA THR A 33 -4.24 -0.29 -12.98
C THR A 33 -5.10 0.85 -12.46
N GLY A 34 -5.01 2.03 -13.06
CA GLY A 34 -5.78 3.22 -12.67
C GLY A 34 -4.89 4.42 -12.36
N ASP A 35 -5.50 5.51 -11.91
CA ASP A 35 -4.83 6.77 -11.59
C ASP A 35 -3.86 6.64 -10.41
N ASP A 36 -4.32 6.02 -9.32
CA ASP A 36 -3.49 5.64 -8.18
C ASP A 36 -2.82 4.29 -8.48
N CYS A 37 -1.69 4.34 -9.17
CA CYS A 37 -1.03 3.13 -9.69
C CYS A 37 -0.24 2.35 -8.63
N TYR A 38 -0.11 2.86 -7.41
CA TYR A 38 0.42 2.12 -6.25
C TYR A 38 -0.47 2.26 -5.02
N THR A 39 -0.64 1.16 -4.29
CA THR A 39 -1.29 1.11 -2.97
C THR A 39 -0.36 0.43 -1.96
N PHE A 40 -0.14 1.09 -0.83
CA PHE A 40 0.73 0.62 0.25
C PHE A 40 -0.07 0.35 1.52
N LYS A 41 0.24 -0.74 2.22
CA LYS A 41 -0.18 -0.98 3.60
C LYS A 41 0.96 -0.59 4.52
N VAL A 42 0.74 0.38 5.41
CA VAL A 42 1.79 0.96 6.26
C VAL A 42 1.48 0.73 7.74
N ALA A 43 2.48 0.26 8.49
CA ALA A 43 2.45 0.22 9.95
C ALA A 43 3.34 1.32 10.53
N ALA A 44 2.72 2.27 11.21
CA ALA A 44 3.41 3.35 11.91
C ALA A 44 3.18 3.24 13.42
N ALA A 45 4.21 3.55 14.19
CA ALA A 45 4.18 3.55 15.66
C ALA A 45 3.47 4.77 16.25
N SER A 46 3.29 5.84 15.46
CA SER A 46 2.61 7.08 15.86
C SER A 46 2.18 7.87 14.62
N MET A 47 1.40 8.95 14.81
CA MET A 47 1.01 9.83 13.70
C MET A 47 2.21 10.57 13.09
N THR A 48 3.13 11.07 13.92
CA THR A 48 4.37 11.69 13.43
C THR A 48 5.25 10.71 12.66
N HIS A 49 5.26 9.44 13.07
CA HIS A 49 5.96 8.41 12.29
C HIS A 49 5.28 8.19 10.93
N LEU A 50 3.95 8.10 10.91
CA LEU A 50 3.21 7.95 9.66
C LEU A 50 3.46 9.11 8.69
N GLU A 51 3.45 10.35 9.20
CA GLU A 51 3.71 11.57 8.41
C GLU A 51 5.05 11.47 7.69
N ARG A 52 6.14 11.09 8.39
CA ARG A 52 7.47 10.92 7.76
C ARG A 52 7.48 9.89 6.63
N VAL A 53 6.77 8.78 6.79
CA VAL A 53 6.67 7.76 5.74
C VAL A 53 5.87 8.28 4.54
N VAL A 54 4.77 9.00 4.79
CA VAL A 54 3.94 9.59 3.74
C VAL A 54 4.69 10.70 3.00
N ASP A 55 5.46 11.53 3.69
CA ASP A 55 6.25 12.62 3.08
C ASP A 55 7.32 12.08 2.13
N GLU A 56 7.99 10.98 2.49
CA GLU A 56 8.94 10.31 1.60
C GLU A 56 8.23 9.72 0.37
N LEU A 57 7.07 9.08 0.55
CA LEU A 57 6.25 8.60 -0.57
C LEU A 57 5.76 9.76 -1.47
N ALA A 58 5.47 10.92 -0.89
CA ALA A 58 5.02 12.10 -1.62
C ALA A 58 6.10 12.71 -2.52
N GLN A 59 7.38 12.40 -2.30
CA GLN A 59 8.46 12.79 -3.22
C GLN A 59 8.33 12.13 -4.60
N PHE A 60 7.59 11.03 -4.68
CA PHE A 60 7.37 10.28 -5.91
C PHE A 60 6.09 10.67 -6.65
N GLY A 61 5.19 11.46 -6.05
CA GLY A 61 3.90 11.80 -6.64
C GLY A 61 2.84 12.13 -5.59
N SER A 62 1.62 12.42 -6.04
CA SER A 62 0.56 12.79 -5.10
C SER A 62 0.06 11.58 -4.32
N THR A 63 -0.05 11.72 -3.00
CA THR A 63 -0.48 10.68 -2.08
C THR A 63 -1.88 10.93 -1.54
N ASN A 64 -2.59 9.84 -1.23
CA ASN A 64 -3.82 9.86 -0.46
C ASN A 64 -3.73 8.84 0.68
N THR A 65 -3.92 9.29 1.92
CA THR A 65 -3.70 8.47 3.12
C THR A 65 -4.99 8.23 3.88
N ASN A 66 -5.33 6.96 4.07
CA ASN A 66 -6.49 6.52 4.84
C ASN A 66 -6.02 5.82 6.13
N ILE A 67 -6.43 6.31 7.29
CA ILE A 67 -6.16 5.65 8.57
C ILE A 67 -7.11 4.47 8.76
N VAL A 68 -6.56 3.30 9.09
CA VAL A 68 -7.36 2.09 9.31
C VAL A 68 -7.74 2.01 10.78
N TYR A 69 -9.03 2.20 11.08
CA TYR A 69 -9.56 2.02 12.45
C TYR A 69 -9.63 0.55 12.85
N THR A 70 -10.11 -0.31 11.94
CA THR A 70 -10.18 -1.75 12.20
C THR A 70 -10.07 -2.52 10.89
N GLN A 71 -9.51 -3.73 10.97
CA GLN A 71 -9.53 -4.68 9.86
C GLN A 71 -10.75 -5.58 10.06
N THR A 72 -11.87 -5.24 9.41
CA THR A 72 -13.14 -5.98 9.53
C THR A 72 -13.08 -7.39 8.94
N LEU A 73 -12.08 -7.66 8.10
CA LEU A 73 -11.90 -8.93 7.42
C LEU A 73 -10.41 -9.28 7.26
N PRO A 74 -9.91 -10.36 7.86
CA PRO A 74 -8.54 -10.81 7.63
C PRO A 74 -8.38 -11.39 6.22
N TYR A 75 -7.14 -11.43 5.73
CA TYR A 75 -6.83 -12.09 4.47
C TYR A 75 -7.26 -13.56 4.53
N ARG A 76 -7.91 -14.00 3.45
CA ARG A 76 -8.28 -15.39 3.21
C ARG A 76 -8.16 -15.68 1.71
N GLY A 77 -7.85 -16.92 1.38
CA GLY A 77 -7.86 -17.37 -0.01
C GLY A 77 -9.28 -17.48 -0.58
N PRO A 78 -9.43 -17.58 -1.91
CA PRO A 78 -10.68 -18.01 -2.51
C PRO A 78 -11.07 -19.39 -1.95
N ARG A 79 -12.37 -19.60 -1.72
CA ARG A 79 -12.87 -20.96 -1.50
C ARG A 79 -12.79 -21.70 -2.82
N GLU A 80 -12.45 -22.98 -2.80
CA GLU A 80 -12.64 -23.81 -3.97
C GLU A 80 -14.09 -23.68 -4.45
N PRO A 81 -14.33 -23.55 -5.77
CA PRO A 81 -15.68 -23.66 -6.29
C PRO A 81 -16.23 -25.01 -5.82
N ALA A 82 -17.46 -25.03 -5.31
CA ALA A 82 -18.12 -26.27 -4.93
C ALA A 82 -18.02 -27.23 -6.13
N GLY A 83 -17.34 -28.36 -5.95
CA GLY A 83 -17.17 -29.35 -7.01
C GLY A 83 -18.54 -29.77 -7.56
N PRO A 84 -18.62 -30.14 -8.84
CA PRO A 84 -19.88 -30.57 -9.42
C PRO A 84 -20.23 -31.97 -8.90
N HIS A 85 -20.97 -32.07 -7.80
CA HIS A 85 -21.60 -33.32 -7.36
C HIS A 85 -22.94 -33.06 -6.68
N ASP A 86 -24.02 -33.34 -7.41
CA ASP A 86 -24.95 -34.42 -7.05
C ASP A 86 -25.31 -35.19 -8.34
#